data_AF-R7P9R8-F1
#
_entry.id   AF-R7P9R8-F1
#
_cell.length_a   1.000
_cell.length_b   1.000
_cell.length_c   1.000
_cell.angle_alpha   90.00
_cell.angle_beta   90.00
_cell.angle_gamma   90.00
#
_symmetry.space_group_name_H-M   'P 1'
#
loop_
_entity.id
_entity.type
_entity.pdbx_description
1 polymer ?
#
loop_
_entity_poly.entity_id
_entity_poly.type
_entity_poly.pdbx_seq_one_letter_code
_entity_poly.pdbx_strand_id
1 'polypeptide(L)'
;MKTSDRIKLYLYQHKENKRYKKFKSCTLPYPFFDEKRLTFEWVTYIKKQYDINRSLLYAIENLARTGVIYHYKQQKIKHCHSFDEVIESLYKYPESFIIPDEFLSEYSNQEILFLKQVQSYLHLIGLRDYTESKKMQDINNRFDYIYDKKHKTIKDKLFMMTYHKKCRKQEYKDNLKRYTNTKVLEYLSYSAINVSEKRVAKSILNGEKDYTIKVKYSFSEPSKNKKSLIICNGIFIGVVENQSEEVIKFKDLKEEMVNFKLLGFKSFKEYKNNLKQEFKEESKMYNEKFTEESEIYYIKLKTIETFTNF
;
A
#
# COMPACT_ATOMS: atom_id res chain seq x y z
N MET A 1 -20.72 -38.26 -2.00
CA MET A 1 -21.18 -37.02 -2.68
C MET A 1 -22.69 -37.06 -2.88
N LYS A 2 -23.43 -36.08 -2.37
CA LYS A 2 -24.90 -36.01 -2.51
C LYS A 2 -25.28 -35.56 -3.93
N THR A 3 -26.42 -36.03 -4.44
CA THR A 3 -26.89 -35.83 -5.83
C THR A 3 -26.97 -34.35 -6.25
N SER A 4 -27.24 -33.43 -5.33
CA SER A 4 -27.26 -31.98 -5.60
C SER A 4 -25.90 -31.39 -5.91
N ASP A 5 -24.83 -31.91 -5.29
CA ASP A 5 -23.47 -31.41 -5.51
C ASP A 5 -22.96 -31.88 -6.87
N ARG A 6 -23.37 -33.08 -7.29
CA ARG A 6 -23.14 -33.57 -8.67
C ARG A 6 -23.85 -32.70 -9.71
N ILE A 7 -25.11 -32.30 -9.46
CA ILE A 7 -25.86 -31.44 -10.40
C ILE A 7 -25.24 -30.04 -10.48
N LYS A 8 -24.85 -29.43 -9.35
CA LYS A 8 -24.14 -28.15 -9.35
C LYS A 8 -22.81 -28.21 -10.08
N LEU A 9 -22.00 -29.24 -9.78
CA LEU A 9 -20.71 -29.45 -10.43
C LEU A 9 -20.90 -29.68 -11.94
N TYR A 10 -21.90 -30.46 -12.33
CA TYR A 10 -22.26 -30.69 -13.72
C TYR A 10 -22.65 -29.40 -14.44
N LEU A 11 -23.53 -28.58 -13.85
CA LEU A 11 -23.94 -27.29 -14.43
C LEU A 11 -22.78 -26.31 -14.52
N TYR A 12 -21.88 -26.31 -13.53
CA TYR A 12 -20.67 -25.50 -13.51
C TYR A 12 -19.72 -25.91 -14.64
N GLN A 13 -19.36 -27.19 -14.70
CA GLN A 13 -18.51 -27.76 -15.75
C GLN A 13 -19.13 -27.58 -17.14
N HIS A 14 -20.45 -27.71 -17.28
CA HIS A 14 -21.13 -27.49 -18.56
C HIS A 14 -21.02 -26.03 -19.02
N LYS A 15 -21.16 -25.06 -18.10
CA LYS A 15 -20.99 -23.64 -18.41
C LYS A 15 -19.55 -23.30 -18.79
N GLU A 16 -18.57 -23.81 -18.06
CA GLU A 16 -17.14 -23.64 -18.40
C GLU A 16 -16.80 -24.27 -19.74
N ASN A 17 -17.20 -25.54 -19.96
CA ASN A 17 -16.97 -26.24 -21.22
C ASN A 17 -17.59 -25.50 -22.41
N LYS A 18 -18.80 -24.93 -22.25
CA LYS A 18 -19.43 -24.13 -23.31
C LYS A 18 -18.64 -22.83 -23.56
N ARG A 19 -18.20 -22.16 -22.50
CA ARG A 19 -17.51 -20.87 -22.56
C ARG A 19 -16.12 -20.98 -23.17
N TYR A 20 -15.35 -21.97 -22.77
CA TYR A 20 -13.93 -22.12 -23.11
C TYR A 20 -13.68 -23.17 -24.20
N LYS A 21 -14.73 -23.73 -24.83
CA LYS A 21 -14.65 -24.76 -25.87
C LYS A 21 -13.59 -24.46 -26.94
N LYS A 22 -13.49 -23.20 -27.36
CA LYS A 22 -12.57 -22.72 -28.40
C LYS A 22 -11.07 -22.83 -28.03
N PHE A 23 -10.75 -23.03 -26.75
CA PHE A 23 -9.38 -23.15 -26.24
C PHE A 23 -8.96 -24.60 -25.98
N LYS A 24 -9.71 -25.60 -26.48
CA LYS A 24 -9.43 -27.02 -26.22
C LYS A 24 -8.08 -27.51 -26.77
N SER A 25 -7.49 -26.78 -27.73
CA SER A 25 -6.15 -27.04 -28.27
C SER A 25 -5.04 -26.21 -27.61
N CYS A 26 -5.37 -25.29 -26.70
CA CYS A 26 -4.42 -24.39 -26.08
C CYS A 26 -3.78 -25.04 -24.84
N THR A 27 -2.61 -25.65 -24.99
CA THR A 27 -1.83 -26.20 -23.87
C THR A 27 -1.00 -25.14 -23.14
N LEU A 28 -0.88 -23.94 -23.72
CA LEU A 28 -0.20 -22.78 -23.15
C LEU A 28 -1.22 -21.68 -22.77
N PRO A 29 -0.90 -20.81 -21.79
CA PRO A 29 -1.78 -19.69 -21.40
C PRO A 29 -2.18 -18.81 -22.57
N TYR A 30 -3.45 -18.86 -22.96
CA TYR A 30 -3.97 -18.03 -24.03
C TYR A 30 -4.77 -16.86 -23.45
N PRO A 31 -4.48 -15.60 -23.83
CA PRO A 31 -5.21 -14.45 -23.33
C PRO A 31 -6.62 -14.40 -23.93
N PHE A 32 -7.61 -14.24 -23.07
CA PHE A 32 -9.02 -14.13 -23.43
C PHE A 32 -9.67 -12.98 -22.67
N PHE A 33 -10.21 -11.99 -23.40
CA PHE A 33 -10.98 -10.91 -22.78
C PHE A 33 -12.42 -11.33 -22.54
N ASP A 34 -12.87 -11.30 -21.27
CA ASP A 34 -14.26 -11.51 -20.90
C ASP A 34 -15.02 -10.19 -20.90
N GLU A 35 -15.70 -9.88 -22.00
CA GLU A 35 -16.53 -8.67 -22.15
C GLU A 35 -17.59 -8.52 -21.05
N LYS A 36 -18.15 -9.63 -20.53
CA LYS A 36 -19.20 -9.56 -19.49
C LYS A 36 -18.65 -9.20 -18.12
N ARG A 37 -17.39 -9.56 -17.86
CA ARG A 37 -16.71 -9.29 -16.59
C ARG A 37 -15.71 -8.15 -16.69
N LEU A 38 -15.46 -7.65 -17.91
CA LEU A 38 -14.47 -6.62 -18.23
C LEU A 38 -13.09 -6.96 -17.64
N THR A 39 -12.63 -8.20 -17.85
CA THR A 39 -11.36 -8.70 -17.33
C THR A 39 -10.67 -9.60 -18.35
N PHE A 40 -9.34 -9.60 -18.34
CA PHE A 40 -8.58 -10.65 -19.00
C PHE A 40 -8.57 -11.93 -18.17
N GLU A 41 -8.63 -13.05 -18.87
CA GLU A 41 -8.50 -14.41 -18.36
C GLU A 41 -7.44 -15.12 -19.20
N TRP A 42 -6.54 -15.86 -18.57
CA TRP A 42 -5.53 -16.69 -19.21
C TRP A 42 -6.01 -18.13 -19.14
N VAL A 43 -6.36 -18.69 -20.29
CA VAL A 43 -7.02 -20.00 -20.39
C VAL A 43 -6.03 -21.02 -20.91
N THR A 44 -5.93 -22.15 -20.22
CA THR A 44 -5.22 -23.34 -20.69
C THR A 44 -6.14 -24.55 -20.66
N TYR A 45 -5.84 -25.56 -21.48
CA TYR A 45 -6.51 -26.84 -21.48
C TYR A 45 -5.48 -27.96 -21.24
N ILE A 46 -5.47 -28.48 -20.02
CA ILE A 46 -4.51 -29.47 -19.55
C ILE A 46 -5.29 -30.59 -18.84
N LYS A 47 -4.89 -31.86 -19.01
CA LYS A 47 -5.52 -33.03 -18.35
C LYS A 47 -7.05 -33.10 -18.52
N LYS A 48 -7.56 -32.72 -19.70
CA LYS A 48 -8.99 -32.68 -20.05
C LYS A 48 -9.82 -31.68 -19.22
N GLN A 49 -9.20 -30.65 -18.68
CA GLN A 49 -9.84 -29.59 -17.90
C GLN A 49 -9.33 -28.22 -18.35
N TYR A 50 -10.18 -27.20 -18.18
CA TYR A 50 -9.76 -25.81 -18.37
C TYR A 50 -9.19 -25.28 -17.06
N ASP A 51 -8.01 -24.66 -17.12
CA ASP A 51 -7.46 -23.86 -16.03
C ASP A 51 -7.53 -22.38 -16.45
N ILE A 52 -8.08 -21.53 -15.57
CA ILE A 52 -8.43 -20.14 -15.85
C ILE A 52 -7.82 -19.26 -14.77
N ASN A 53 -6.78 -18.51 -15.15
CA ASN A 53 -6.10 -17.58 -14.25
C ASN A 53 -6.39 -16.14 -14.67
N ARG A 54 -6.63 -15.23 -13.72
CA ARG A 54 -6.81 -13.79 -14.03
C ARG A 54 -5.49 -13.01 -14.01
N SER A 55 -4.44 -13.62 -13.46
CA SER A 55 -3.10 -13.08 -13.43
C SER A 55 -2.23 -13.80 -14.47
N LEU A 56 -1.51 -13.01 -15.26
CA LEU A 56 -0.52 -13.51 -16.21
C LEU A 56 0.60 -14.26 -15.47
N LEU A 57 1.04 -13.73 -14.33
CA LEU A 57 2.08 -14.34 -13.51
C LEU A 57 1.71 -15.78 -13.15
N TYR A 58 0.56 -15.97 -12.49
CA TYR A 58 0.05 -17.30 -12.14
C TYR A 58 -0.08 -18.25 -13.35
N ALA A 59 -0.56 -17.73 -14.48
CA ALA A 59 -0.72 -18.54 -15.68
C ALA A 59 0.63 -19.04 -16.22
N ILE A 60 1.66 -18.18 -16.19
CA ILE A 60 3.03 -18.54 -16.61
C ILE A 60 3.74 -19.38 -15.56
N GLU A 61 3.56 -19.12 -14.27
CA GLU A 61 4.16 -19.91 -13.17
C GLU A 61 3.74 -21.37 -13.25
N ASN A 62 2.43 -21.62 -13.47
CA ASN A 62 1.90 -22.97 -13.68
C ASN A 62 2.58 -23.69 -14.87
N LEU A 63 2.91 -22.94 -15.93
CA LEU A 63 3.61 -23.47 -17.10
C LEU A 63 5.09 -23.73 -16.80
N ALA A 64 5.77 -22.74 -16.23
CA ALA A 64 7.21 -22.74 -16.00
C ALA A 64 7.61 -23.61 -14.78
N ARG A 65 6.64 -24.05 -13.97
CA ARG A 65 6.85 -24.81 -12.71
C ARG A 65 7.82 -24.11 -11.76
N THR A 66 7.85 -22.79 -11.85
CA THR A 66 8.56 -21.89 -10.96
C THR A 66 7.53 -20.89 -10.48
N GLY A 67 7.62 -20.48 -9.22
CA GLY A 67 6.71 -19.52 -8.63
C GLY A 67 7.49 -18.57 -7.77
N VAL A 68 7.07 -17.31 -7.78
CA VAL A 68 7.47 -16.39 -6.72
C VAL A 68 6.81 -16.89 -5.44
N ILE A 69 7.55 -16.89 -4.35
CA ILE A 69 7.01 -17.24 -3.03
C ILE A 69 7.41 -16.12 -2.11
N TYR A 70 6.41 -15.55 -1.44
CA TYR A 70 6.59 -14.57 -0.40
C TYR A 70 6.00 -15.11 0.88
N HIS A 71 6.81 -15.17 1.93
CA HIS A 71 6.37 -15.53 3.26
C HIS A 71 6.17 -14.28 4.12
N TYR A 72 5.10 -14.30 4.90
CA TYR A 72 4.81 -13.29 5.90
C TYR A 72 4.11 -13.94 7.10
N LYS A 73 4.09 -13.24 8.22
CA LYS A 73 3.47 -13.66 9.47
C LYS A 73 2.31 -12.73 9.80
N GLN A 74 1.23 -13.34 10.26
CA GLN A 74 0.16 -12.69 11.00
C GLN A 74 0.11 -13.37 12.38
N GLN A 75 -0.73 -14.41 12.51
CA GLN A 75 -0.70 -15.33 13.67
C GLN A 75 0.20 -16.55 13.44
N LYS A 76 0.30 -16.97 12.18
CA LYS A 76 1.13 -18.09 11.69
C LYS A 76 1.84 -17.63 10.42
N ILE A 77 2.88 -18.37 10.05
CA ILE A 77 3.54 -18.18 8.76
C ILE A 77 2.54 -18.54 7.67
N LYS A 78 2.40 -17.63 6.71
CA LYS A 78 1.63 -17.77 5.48
C LYS A 78 2.57 -17.54 4.31
N HIS A 79 2.16 -18.01 3.14
CA HIS A 79 2.81 -17.66 1.89
C HIS A 79 1.78 -17.22 0.85
N CYS A 80 2.24 -16.47 -0.13
CA CYS A 80 1.51 -16.15 -1.35
C CYS A 80 2.48 -16.15 -2.54
N HIS A 81 1.92 -16.00 -3.74
CA HIS A 81 2.70 -16.09 -4.99
C HIS A 81 2.76 -14.78 -5.76
N SER A 82 2.37 -13.67 -5.11
CA SER A 82 2.51 -12.34 -5.68
C SER A 82 2.73 -11.30 -4.59
N PHE A 83 3.44 -10.23 -4.95
CA PHE A 83 3.61 -9.08 -4.06
C PHE A 83 2.28 -8.37 -3.78
N ASP A 84 1.36 -8.35 -4.76
CA ASP A 84 0.01 -7.81 -4.59
C ASP A 84 -0.75 -8.50 -3.46
N GLU A 85 -0.64 -9.83 -3.32
CA GLU A 85 -1.22 -10.57 -2.20
C GLU A 85 -0.56 -10.26 -0.85
N VAL A 86 0.74 -9.94 -0.85
CA VAL A 86 1.43 -9.44 0.36
C VAL A 86 0.82 -8.10 0.76
N ILE A 87 0.61 -7.19 -0.20
CA ILE A 87 -0.01 -5.87 0.03
C ILE A 87 -1.45 -6.04 0.55
N GLU A 88 -2.25 -6.91 -0.07
CA GLU A 88 -3.61 -7.20 0.41
C GLU A 88 -3.60 -7.73 1.86
N SER A 89 -2.62 -8.56 2.18
CA SER A 89 -2.45 -9.15 3.50
C SER A 89 -2.06 -8.09 4.54
N LEU A 90 -1.13 -7.20 4.19
CA LEU A 90 -0.76 -6.04 4.99
C LEU A 90 -1.96 -5.10 5.19
N TYR A 91 -2.71 -4.81 4.14
CA TYR A 91 -3.91 -3.95 4.24
C TYR A 91 -4.98 -4.53 5.16
N LYS A 92 -5.18 -5.85 5.13
CA LYS A 92 -6.14 -6.53 6.00
C LYS A 92 -5.66 -6.60 7.44
N TYR A 93 -4.36 -6.78 7.67
CA TYR A 93 -3.81 -7.05 9.00
C TYR A 93 -2.61 -6.15 9.34
N PRO A 94 -2.73 -4.81 9.29
CA PRO A 94 -1.59 -3.92 9.46
C PRO A 94 -0.91 -4.02 10.84
N GLU A 95 -1.64 -4.40 11.89
CA GLU A 95 -1.11 -4.50 13.27
C GLU A 95 -0.36 -5.80 13.52
N SER A 96 -0.80 -6.91 12.94
CA SER A 96 -0.13 -8.22 13.10
C SER A 96 0.79 -8.61 11.94
N PHE A 97 0.79 -7.87 10.83
CA PHE A 97 1.63 -8.17 9.68
C PHE A 97 3.11 -7.94 9.97
N ILE A 98 3.92 -8.98 9.75
CA ILE A 98 5.37 -8.96 9.91
C ILE A 98 5.99 -9.83 8.81
N ILE A 99 7.15 -9.44 8.27
CA ILE A 99 8.00 -10.34 7.48
C ILE A 99 9.04 -10.93 8.44
N PRO A 100 9.02 -12.25 8.69
CA PRO A 100 10.05 -12.87 9.52
C PRO A 100 11.45 -12.71 8.91
N ASP A 101 12.47 -12.54 9.75
CA ASP A 101 13.84 -12.26 9.31
C ASP A 101 14.39 -13.33 8.36
N GLU A 102 14.03 -14.59 8.58
CA GLU A 102 14.41 -15.75 7.75
C GLU A 102 13.88 -15.68 6.30
N PHE A 103 12.86 -14.86 6.04
CA PHE A 103 12.25 -14.69 4.71
C PHE A 103 12.53 -13.33 4.08
N LEU A 104 13.33 -12.46 4.71
CA LEU A 104 13.64 -11.14 4.14
C LEU A 104 14.32 -11.21 2.76
N SER A 105 15.07 -12.28 2.48
CA SER A 105 15.73 -12.50 1.19
C SER A 105 14.79 -12.76 0.02
N GLU A 106 13.51 -13.08 0.29
CA GLU A 106 12.47 -13.22 -0.73
C GLU A 106 12.00 -11.86 -1.26
N TYR A 107 12.35 -10.78 -0.55
CA TYR A 107 11.96 -9.42 -0.88
C TYR A 107 13.17 -8.59 -1.29
N SER A 108 13.00 -7.75 -2.30
CA SER A 108 13.93 -6.68 -2.60
C SER A 108 13.91 -5.60 -1.51
N ASN A 109 15.00 -4.83 -1.41
CA ASN A 109 15.07 -3.68 -0.50
C ASN A 109 13.96 -2.64 -0.79
N GLN A 110 13.55 -2.51 -2.05
CA GLN A 110 12.49 -1.59 -2.45
C GLN A 110 11.12 -2.08 -1.96
N GLU A 111 10.82 -3.38 -2.08
CA GLU A 111 9.59 -3.99 -1.57
C GLU A 111 9.50 -3.86 -0.04
N ILE A 112 10.60 -4.12 0.67
CA ILE A 112 10.64 -3.96 2.14
C ILE A 112 10.36 -2.51 2.54
N LEU A 113 10.99 -1.55 1.88
CA LEU A 113 10.77 -0.13 2.16
C LEU A 113 9.32 0.28 1.86
N PHE A 114 8.76 -0.20 0.75
CA PHE A 114 7.37 0.04 0.38
C PHE A 114 6.40 -0.52 1.43
N LEU A 115 6.57 -1.77 1.85
CA LEU A 115 5.69 -2.40 2.86
C LEU A 115 5.77 -1.66 4.20
N LYS A 116 6.96 -1.22 4.63
CA LYS A 116 7.12 -0.40 5.83
C LYS A 116 6.37 0.94 5.73
N GLN A 117 6.44 1.59 4.57
CA GLN A 117 5.72 2.84 4.30
C GLN A 117 4.21 2.65 4.34
N VAL A 118 3.71 1.63 3.66
CA VAL A 118 2.28 1.30 3.66
C VAL A 118 1.82 0.97 5.07
N GLN A 119 2.54 0.12 5.81
CA GLN A 119 2.18 -0.23 7.18
C GLN A 119 2.13 1.00 8.09
N SER A 120 3.14 1.88 7.99
CA SER A 120 3.17 3.12 8.78
C SER A 120 2.00 4.05 8.43
N TYR A 121 1.66 4.20 7.15
CA TYR A 121 0.47 4.95 6.73
C TYR A 121 -0.82 4.34 7.28
N LEU A 122 -0.97 3.02 7.22
CA LEU A 122 -2.16 2.33 7.73
C LEU A 122 -2.33 2.54 9.24
N HIS A 123 -1.24 2.55 10.00
CA HIS A 123 -1.24 2.90 11.42
C HIS A 123 -1.61 4.37 11.66
N LEU A 124 -1.06 5.29 10.87
CA LEU A 124 -1.36 6.72 10.96
C LEU A 124 -2.87 6.99 10.83
N ILE A 125 -3.53 6.36 9.84
CA ILE A 125 -4.97 6.49 9.65
C ILE A 125 -5.78 5.60 10.61
N GLY A 126 -5.15 4.94 11.58
CA GLY A 126 -5.78 4.08 12.58
C GLY A 126 -6.50 2.86 12.01
N LEU A 127 -6.03 2.32 10.88
CA LEU A 127 -6.59 1.09 10.32
C LEU A 127 -6.15 -0.10 11.17
N ARG A 128 -7.13 -0.81 11.72
CA ARG A 128 -6.90 -2.00 12.56
C ARG A 128 -6.92 -3.29 11.76
N ASP A 129 -6.48 -4.38 12.38
CA ASP A 129 -6.63 -5.72 11.83
C ASP A 129 -8.10 -6.06 11.52
N TYR A 130 -8.30 -6.77 10.42
CA TYR A 130 -9.61 -7.25 10.01
C TYR A 130 -10.17 -8.20 11.07
N THR A 131 -11.37 -7.89 11.54
CA THR A 131 -12.16 -8.77 12.39
C THR A 131 -13.43 -9.14 11.65
N GLU A 132 -13.72 -10.44 11.60
CA GLU A 132 -14.94 -10.93 10.97
C GLU A 132 -16.18 -10.33 11.66
N SER A 133 -17.11 -9.80 10.86
CA SER A 133 -18.33 -9.22 11.40
C SER A 133 -19.25 -10.30 11.98
N LYS A 134 -20.02 -9.96 13.02
CA LYS A 134 -21.03 -10.87 13.60
C LYS A 134 -21.99 -11.43 12.54
N LYS A 135 -22.36 -10.62 11.53
CA LYS A 135 -23.21 -11.08 10.42
C LYS A 135 -22.52 -12.13 9.56
N MET A 136 -21.22 -12.00 9.31
CA MET A 136 -20.47 -13.01 8.58
C MET A 136 -20.35 -14.29 9.42
N GLN A 137 -20.03 -14.19 10.71
CA GLN A 137 -20.02 -15.31 11.64
C GLN A 137 -21.37 -16.06 11.63
N ASP A 138 -22.49 -15.34 11.71
CA ASP A 138 -23.83 -15.94 11.66
C ASP A 138 -24.11 -16.68 10.33
N ILE A 139 -23.59 -16.16 9.21
CA ILE A 139 -23.71 -16.81 7.89
C ILE A 139 -22.89 -18.11 7.87
N ASN A 140 -21.66 -18.08 8.36
CA ASN A 140 -20.74 -19.21 8.41
C ASN A 140 -21.24 -20.29 9.38
N ASN A 141 -21.57 -19.92 10.61
CA ASN A 141 -22.13 -20.84 11.62
C ASN A 141 -23.40 -21.53 11.12
N ARG A 142 -24.26 -20.80 10.40
CA ARG A 142 -25.46 -21.39 9.79
C ARG A 142 -25.11 -22.36 8.65
N PHE A 143 -24.08 -22.06 7.86
CA PHE A 143 -23.60 -22.97 6.84
C PHE A 143 -23.09 -24.26 7.47
N ASP A 144 -22.22 -24.17 8.47
CA ASP A 144 -21.64 -25.32 9.17
C ASP A 144 -22.72 -26.19 9.81
N TYR A 145 -23.64 -25.57 10.55
CA TYR A 145 -24.79 -26.26 11.13
C TYR A 145 -25.61 -27.02 10.07
N ILE A 146 -25.85 -26.42 8.90
CA ILE A 146 -26.58 -27.07 7.81
C ILE A 146 -25.73 -28.18 7.17
N TYR A 147 -24.44 -27.94 7.02
CA TYR A 147 -23.49 -28.87 6.43
C TYR A 147 -23.43 -30.18 7.21
N ASP A 148 -23.43 -30.10 8.55
CA ASP A 148 -23.36 -31.26 9.44
C ASP A 148 -24.67 -32.05 9.55
N LYS A 149 -25.82 -31.47 9.14
CA LYS A 149 -27.08 -32.21 9.11
C LYS A 149 -27.03 -33.44 8.20
N LYS A 150 -27.41 -34.59 8.77
CA LYS A 150 -27.64 -35.86 8.06
C LYS A 150 -28.65 -35.68 6.91
N HIS A 151 -29.83 -35.14 7.23
CA HIS A 151 -30.89 -34.81 6.26
C HIS A 151 -31.08 -33.29 6.16
N LYS A 152 -31.04 -32.77 4.93
CA LYS A 152 -31.14 -31.33 4.63
C LYS A 152 -32.50 -31.01 4.04
N THR A 153 -33.21 -30.06 4.65
CA THR A 153 -34.50 -29.56 4.15
C THR A 153 -34.34 -28.78 2.83
N ILE A 154 -35.45 -28.47 2.15
CA ILE A 154 -35.42 -27.59 0.96
C ILE A 154 -34.85 -26.21 1.32
N LYS A 155 -35.21 -25.66 2.48
CA LYS A 155 -34.67 -24.38 2.99
C LYS A 155 -33.16 -24.45 3.21
N ASP A 156 -32.65 -25.55 3.75
CA ASP A 156 -31.21 -25.78 3.94
C ASP A 156 -30.47 -25.78 2.60
N LYS A 157 -31.00 -26.50 1.60
CA LYS A 157 -30.42 -26.54 0.24
C LYS A 157 -30.41 -25.16 -0.42
N LEU A 158 -31.50 -24.40 -0.31
CA LEU A 158 -31.59 -23.04 -0.85
C LEU A 158 -30.61 -22.08 -0.17
N PHE A 159 -30.41 -22.20 1.14
CA PHE A 159 -29.39 -21.44 1.84
C PHE A 159 -27.99 -21.76 1.31
N MET A 160 -27.61 -23.04 1.21
CA MET A 160 -26.29 -23.42 0.68
C MET A 160 -26.10 -23.00 -0.79
N MET A 161 -27.17 -22.92 -1.60
CA MET A 161 -27.10 -22.37 -2.96
C MET A 161 -26.79 -20.87 -3.00
N THR A 162 -27.21 -20.13 -1.97
CA THR A 162 -27.06 -18.67 -1.91
C THR A 162 -25.95 -18.21 -0.97
N TYR A 163 -25.29 -19.13 -0.27
CA TYR A 163 -24.22 -18.89 0.70
C TYR A 163 -23.15 -17.93 0.16
N HIS A 164 -22.45 -18.28 -0.93
CA HIS A 164 -21.40 -17.43 -1.49
C HIS A 164 -21.90 -16.03 -1.89
N LYS A 165 -23.14 -15.91 -2.37
CA LYS A 165 -23.73 -14.60 -2.68
C LYS A 165 -23.95 -13.76 -1.42
N LYS A 166 -24.33 -14.41 -0.31
CA LYS A 166 -24.49 -13.76 1.00
C LYS A 166 -23.13 -13.34 1.57
N CYS A 167 -22.12 -14.22 1.53
CA CYS A 167 -20.75 -13.90 1.96
C CYS A 167 -20.21 -12.68 1.20
N ARG A 168 -20.21 -12.73 -0.15
CA ARG A 168 -19.73 -11.59 -0.96
C ARG A 168 -20.46 -10.28 -0.67
N LYS A 169 -21.78 -10.34 -0.46
CA LYS A 169 -22.57 -9.15 -0.11
C LYS A 169 -22.17 -8.59 1.25
N GLN A 170 -21.84 -9.46 2.22
CA GLN A 170 -21.41 -9.03 3.54
C GLN A 170 -19.95 -8.55 3.53
N GLU A 171 -19.04 -9.25 2.86
CA GLU A 171 -17.65 -8.82 2.59
C GLU A 171 -17.61 -7.41 1.99
N TYR A 172 -18.42 -7.16 0.96
CA TYR A 172 -18.51 -5.83 0.33
C TYR A 172 -18.89 -4.74 1.34
N LYS A 173 -19.85 -5.00 2.23
CA LYS A 173 -20.27 -4.03 3.25
C LYS A 173 -19.19 -3.79 4.30
N ASP A 174 -18.53 -4.86 4.75
CA ASP A 174 -17.47 -4.78 5.74
C ASP A 174 -16.26 -4.01 5.16
N ASN A 175 -15.92 -4.29 3.89
CA ASN A 175 -14.88 -3.58 3.15
C ASN A 175 -15.23 -2.11 2.92
N LEU A 176 -16.48 -1.79 2.51
CA LEU A 176 -16.90 -0.40 2.32
C LEU A 176 -16.74 0.43 3.60
N LYS A 177 -17.01 -0.16 4.77
CA LYS A 177 -16.75 0.48 6.07
C LYS A 177 -15.26 0.75 6.31
N ARG A 178 -14.37 -0.17 5.92
CA ARG A 178 -12.91 0.08 5.98
C ARG A 178 -12.46 1.15 5.00
N TYR A 179 -13.00 1.15 3.78
CA TYR A 179 -12.61 2.09 2.71
C TYR A 179 -13.09 3.51 2.97
N THR A 180 -14.12 3.69 3.79
CA THR A 180 -14.67 5.00 4.16
C THR A 180 -14.01 5.60 5.41
N ASN A 181 -12.75 5.23 5.68
CA ASN A 181 -11.99 5.77 6.81
C ASN A 181 -11.73 7.28 6.63
N THR A 182 -12.42 8.09 7.42
CA THR A 182 -12.35 9.56 7.33
C THR A 182 -11.05 10.15 7.86
N LYS A 183 -10.23 9.40 8.60
CA LYS A 183 -8.91 9.88 9.04
C LYS A 183 -7.97 10.20 7.88
N VAL A 184 -8.18 9.58 6.71
CA VAL A 184 -7.44 9.93 5.48
C VAL A 184 -7.62 11.41 5.13
N LEU A 185 -8.80 11.98 5.41
CA LEU A 185 -9.11 13.38 5.10
C LEU A 185 -8.31 14.36 5.98
N GLU A 186 -7.88 13.94 7.17
CA GLU A 186 -7.09 14.76 8.08
C GLU A 186 -5.73 15.12 7.48
N TYR A 187 -5.10 14.15 6.80
CA TYR A 187 -3.77 14.28 6.24
C TYR A 187 -3.75 14.58 4.74
N LEU A 188 -4.92 14.66 4.09
CA LEU A 188 -5.04 14.82 2.64
C LEU A 188 -4.36 16.10 2.12
N SER A 189 -4.37 17.17 2.92
CA SER A 189 -3.78 18.46 2.56
C SER A 189 -2.35 18.63 3.08
N TYR A 190 -1.80 17.65 3.80
CA TYR A 190 -0.49 17.78 4.44
C TYR A 190 0.60 17.50 3.41
N SER A 191 1.63 18.34 3.41
CA SER A 191 2.83 18.05 2.61
C SER A 191 3.72 17.02 3.31
N ALA A 192 4.71 16.47 2.62
CA ALA A 192 5.66 15.52 3.21
C ALA A 192 7.05 16.14 3.34
N ILE A 193 7.70 15.91 4.49
CA ILE A 193 9.12 16.18 4.70
C ILE A 193 9.79 14.83 4.92
N ASN A 194 10.54 14.37 3.91
CA ASN A 194 11.28 13.13 3.96
C ASN A 194 12.65 13.36 4.58
N VAL A 195 13.00 12.55 5.58
CA VAL A 195 14.28 12.61 6.30
C VAL A 195 14.90 11.23 6.32
N SER A 196 16.11 11.07 5.80
CA SER A 196 16.83 9.78 5.83
C SER A 196 17.43 9.49 7.21
N GLU A 197 17.96 10.51 7.87
CA GLU A 197 18.72 10.37 9.11
C GLU A 197 17.85 10.49 10.35
N LYS A 198 17.82 9.44 11.19
CA LYS A 198 17.02 9.42 12.43
C LYS A 198 17.37 10.57 13.38
N ARG A 199 18.66 10.93 13.48
CA ARG A 199 19.12 12.05 14.32
C ARG A 199 18.52 13.39 13.87
N VAL A 200 18.39 13.61 12.57
CA VAL A 200 17.83 14.84 11.99
C VAL A 200 16.34 14.90 12.25
N ALA A 201 15.64 13.78 12.04
CA ALA A 201 14.23 13.64 12.33
C ALA A 201 13.91 13.95 13.82
N LYS A 202 14.70 13.38 14.76
CA LYS A 202 14.55 13.68 16.20
C LYS A 202 14.78 15.15 16.51
N SER A 203 15.81 15.75 15.91
CA SER A 203 16.12 17.17 16.11
C SER A 203 15.00 18.10 15.59
N ILE A 204 14.33 17.75 14.48
CA ILE A 204 13.14 18.48 14.02
C ILE A 204 12.00 18.34 15.03
N LEU A 205 11.66 17.12 15.44
CA LEU A 205 10.55 16.87 16.36
C LEU A 205 10.77 17.55 17.73
N ASN A 206 12.00 17.59 18.22
CA ASN A 206 12.38 18.26 19.46
C ASN A 206 12.47 19.80 19.33
N GLY A 207 12.33 20.36 18.12
CA GLY A 207 12.44 21.79 17.86
C GLY A 207 13.88 22.33 17.85
N GLU A 208 14.90 21.49 17.93
CA GLU A 208 16.30 21.88 17.78
C GLU A 208 16.64 22.29 16.34
N LYS A 209 16.04 21.60 15.35
CA LYS A 209 16.07 21.97 13.94
C LYS A 209 14.68 22.48 13.52
N ASP A 210 14.41 23.74 13.84
CA ASP A 210 13.12 24.41 13.67
C ASP A 210 12.91 25.02 12.27
N TYR A 211 13.54 24.49 11.22
CA TYR A 211 13.47 25.11 9.89
C TYR A 211 13.51 24.10 8.74
N THR A 212 13.01 24.53 7.58
CA THR A 212 13.26 23.90 6.27
C THR A 212 13.56 24.98 5.24
N ILE A 213 14.34 24.60 4.22
CA ILE A 213 14.68 25.49 3.10
C ILE A 213 14.09 24.87 1.83
N LYS A 214 13.44 25.69 1.00
CA LYS A 214 12.87 25.27 -0.29
C LYS A 214 13.15 26.33 -1.36
N VAL A 215 13.22 25.92 -2.61
CA VAL A 215 13.29 26.88 -3.73
C VAL A 215 11.96 27.63 -3.82
N LYS A 216 12.02 28.94 -4.09
CA LYS A 216 10.84 29.74 -4.43
C LYS A 216 10.68 29.74 -5.94
N TYR A 217 9.76 28.92 -6.43
CA TYR A 217 9.36 28.88 -7.83
C TYR A 217 8.30 29.93 -8.16
N SER A 218 8.14 30.22 -9.45
CA SER A 218 7.15 31.18 -9.97
C SER A 218 5.70 30.85 -9.55
N PHE A 219 5.39 29.57 -9.38
CA PHE A 219 4.08 29.05 -8.96
C PHE A 219 3.98 28.76 -7.46
N SER A 220 4.99 29.11 -6.67
CA SER A 220 4.98 28.80 -5.25
C SER A 220 3.98 29.66 -4.49
N GLU A 221 3.12 29.02 -3.72
CA GLU A 221 2.18 29.69 -2.83
C GLU A 221 2.76 29.85 -1.41
N PRO A 222 2.34 30.90 -0.67
CA PRO A 222 2.66 31.05 0.74
C PRO A 222 2.32 29.79 1.53
N SER A 223 3.22 29.39 2.43
CA SER A 223 3.08 28.15 3.18
C SER A 223 2.74 28.31 4.65
N LYS A 224 2.48 29.54 5.12
CA LYS A 224 2.12 29.80 6.53
C LYS A 224 0.92 28.96 6.98
N ASN A 225 1.02 28.36 8.15
CA ASN A 225 0.05 27.43 8.75
C ASN A 225 -0.19 26.14 7.95
N LYS A 226 0.54 25.90 6.83
CA LYS A 226 0.49 24.59 6.17
C LYS A 226 1.18 23.56 7.06
N LYS A 227 0.55 22.39 7.17
CA LYS A 227 1.05 21.27 7.95
C LYS A 227 1.78 20.29 7.06
N SER A 228 2.77 19.63 7.65
CA SER A 228 3.56 18.61 6.96
C SER A 228 3.76 17.39 7.84
N LEU A 229 3.62 16.21 7.24
CA LEU A 229 4.03 14.94 7.84
C LEU A 229 5.55 14.80 7.75
N ILE A 230 6.18 14.48 8.88
CA ILE A 230 7.59 14.06 8.90
C ILE A 230 7.64 12.56 8.66
N ILE A 231 8.38 12.16 7.62
CA ILE A 231 8.58 10.76 7.25
C ILE A 231 10.06 10.45 7.40
N CYS A 232 10.41 9.50 8.25
CA CYS A 232 11.78 9.04 8.39
C CYS A 232 11.93 7.57 8.01
N ASN A 233 12.75 7.28 7.00
CA ASN A 233 12.95 5.93 6.46
C ASN A 233 11.62 5.20 6.18
N GLY A 234 10.66 5.95 5.66
CA GLY A 234 9.32 5.46 5.36
C GLY A 234 8.34 5.39 6.53
N ILE A 235 8.74 5.78 7.74
CA ILE A 235 7.86 5.79 8.90
C ILE A 235 7.35 7.22 9.13
N PHE A 236 6.03 7.40 9.25
CA PHE A 236 5.41 8.65 9.68
C PHE A 236 5.66 8.84 11.18
N ILE A 237 6.35 9.92 11.55
CA ILE A 237 6.86 10.10 12.92
C ILE A 237 6.35 11.37 13.61
N GLY A 238 5.72 12.27 12.88
CA GLY A 238 5.06 13.43 13.48
C GLY A 238 4.53 14.42 12.46
N VAL A 239 4.01 15.53 12.99
CA VAL A 239 3.46 16.64 12.23
C VAL A 239 4.17 17.93 12.65
N VAL A 240 4.57 18.71 11.66
CA VAL A 240 5.04 20.09 11.86
C VAL A 240 4.13 21.07 11.14
N GLU A 241 4.11 22.31 11.61
CA GLU A 241 3.39 23.44 11.01
C GLU A 241 4.36 24.57 10.71
N ASN A 242 4.17 25.21 9.56
CA ASN A 242 4.96 26.37 9.15
C ASN A 242 4.50 27.61 9.92
N GLN A 243 5.36 28.13 10.80
CA GLN A 243 5.06 29.32 11.62
C GLN A 243 5.28 30.62 10.85
N SER A 244 6.39 30.70 10.12
CA SER A 244 6.76 31.86 9.33
C SER A 244 7.57 31.43 8.12
N GLU A 245 7.61 32.32 7.13
CA GLU A 245 8.30 32.13 5.87
C GLU A 245 9.04 33.44 5.56
N GLU A 246 10.34 33.34 5.35
CA GLU A 246 11.19 34.45 4.91
C GLU A 246 11.72 34.14 3.52
N VAL A 247 11.66 35.13 2.62
CA VAL A 247 12.23 35.04 1.28
C VAL A 247 13.59 35.69 1.29
N ILE A 248 14.63 34.92 0.99
CA ILE A 248 16.01 35.42 0.85
C ILE A 248 16.56 34.94 -0.49
N LYS A 249 17.61 35.60 -0.99
CA LYS A 249 18.37 35.05 -2.12
C LYS A 249 19.29 33.94 -1.61
N PHE A 250 19.54 32.94 -2.46
CA PHE A 250 20.41 31.81 -2.10
C PHE A 250 21.82 32.26 -1.67
N LYS A 251 22.39 33.27 -2.34
CA LYS A 251 23.69 33.84 -1.96
C LYS A 251 23.70 34.39 -0.53
N ASP A 252 22.57 34.88 -0.03
CA ASP A 252 22.43 35.53 1.27
C ASP A 252 22.19 34.53 2.41
N LEU A 253 22.06 33.23 2.12
CA LEU A 253 22.05 32.18 3.14
C LEU A 253 23.38 32.19 3.91
N LYS A 254 23.30 32.31 5.24
CA LYS A 254 24.46 32.42 6.15
C LYS A 254 24.64 31.18 7.02
N GLU A 255 25.83 31.05 7.59
CA GLU A 255 26.24 29.88 8.39
C GLU A 255 25.39 29.73 9.65
N GLU A 256 25.12 30.83 10.36
CA GLU A 256 24.34 30.89 11.59
C GLU A 256 22.87 30.51 11.41
N MET A 257 22.36 30.52 10.17
CA MET A 257 20.96 30.18 9.88
C MET A 257 20.71 28.67 9.82
N VAL A 258 21.78 27.86 9.76
CA VAL A 258 21.66 26.42 9.48
C VAL A 258 22.56 25.57 10.39
N ASN A 259 22.03 24.43 10.82
CA ASN A 259 22.80 23.43 11.55
C ASN A 259 23.37 22.37 10.59
N PHE A 260 24.35 22.76 9.78
CA PHE A 260 24.94 21.85 8.78
C PHE A 260 25.71 20.67 9.40
N LYS A 261 26.23 20.83 10.63
CA LYS A 261 26.91 19.77 11.39
C LYS A 261 25.95 18.64 11.75
N LEU A 262 24.73 18.98 12.19
CA LEU A 262 23.66 18.00 12.44
C LEU A 262 23.32 17.18 11.18
N LEU A 263 23.38 17.82 10.01
CA LEU A 263 23.15 17.17 8.72
C LEU A 263 24.36 16.35 8.23
N GLY A 264 25.50 16.40 8.93
CA GLY A 264 26.69 15.61 8.64
C GLY A 264 27.73 16.27 7.73
N PHE A 265 27.55 17.54 7.38
CA PHE A 265 28.51 18.28 6.57
C PHE A 265 29.67 18.80 7.42
N LYS A 266 30.89 18.82 6.85
CA LYS A 266 32.09 19.26 7.56
C LYS A 266 32.20 20.79 7.62
N SER A 267 31.60 21.48 6.67
CA SER A 267 31.62 22.95 6.58
C SER A 267 30.33 23.51 5.98
N PHE A 268 30.04 24.78 6.28
CA PHE A 268 28.94 25.50 5.65
C PHE A 268 29.06 25.57 4.12
N LYS A 269 30.29 25.73 3.60
CA LYS A 269 30.55 25.74 2.16
C LYS A 269 30.17 24.41 1.49
N GLU A 270 30.49 23.29 2.12
CA GLU A 270 30.12 21.96 1.62
C GLU A 270 28.61 21.79 1.59
N TYR A 271 27.92 22.14 2.68
CA TYR A 271 26.46 22.13 2.76
C TYR A 271 25.81 23.01 1.68
N LYS A 272 26.25 24.27 1.55
CA LYS A 272 25.70 25.22 0.57
C LYS A 272 25.91 24.72 -0.87
N ASN A 273 27.06 24.11 -1.17
CA ASN A 273 27.30 23.53 -2.49
C ASN A 273 26.39 22.31 -2.78
N ASN A 274 26.20 21.43 -1.80
CA ASN A 274 25.30 20.29 -1.93
C ASN A 274 23.85 20.76 -2.13
N LEU A 275 23.36 21.69 -1.30
CA LEU A 275 22.02 22.27 -1.44
C LEU A 275 21.81 22.94 -2.80
N LYS A 276 22.81 23.67 -3.32
CA LYS A 276 22.76 24.27 -4.66
C LYS A 276 22.62 23.22 -5.77
N GLN A 277 23.26 22.06 -5.61
CA GLN A 277 23.18 20.99 -6.59
C GLN A 277 21.79 20.33 -6.57
N GLU A 278 21.26 20.05 -5.38
CA GLU A 278 19.90 19.53 -5.20
C GLU A 278 18.86 20.48 -5.84
N PHE A 279 18.93 21.77 -5.53
CA PHE A 279 18.01 22.78 -6.09
C PHE A 279 18.14 22.96 -7.60
N LYS A 280 19.33 22.77 -8.18
CA LYS A 280 19.48 22.73 -9.65
C LYS A 280 18.79 21.53 -10.27
N GLU A 281 18.87 20.36 -9.65
CA GLU A 281 18.24 19.14 -10.15
C GLU A 281 16.71 19.22 -10.03
N GLU A 282 16.22 19.69 -8.89
CA GLU A 282 14.79 19.96 -8.67
C GLU A 282 14.25 20.97 -9.69
N SER A 283 14.93 22.10 -9.89
CA SER A 283 14.45 23.17 -10.78
C SER A 283 14.37 22.75 -12.25
N LYS A 284 15.24 21.82 -12.70
CA LYS A 284 15.16 21.25 -14.06
C LYS A 284 13.82 20.54 -14.29
N MET A 285 13.24 19.92 -13.27
CA MET A 285 11.93 19.25 -13.39
C MET A 285 10.80 20.23 -13.69
N TYR A 286 10.98 21.51 -13.34
CA TYR A 286 10.01 22.58 -13.53
C TYR A 286 10.39 23.53 -14.67
N ASN A 287 11.40 23.18 -15.49
CA ASN A 287 11.97 24.06 -16.53
C ASN A 287 12.44 25.43 -15.99
N GLU A 288 12.82 25.52 -14.70
CA GLU A 288 13.37 26.71 -14.08
C GLU A 288 14.89 26.58 -13.86
N LYS A 289 15.61 27.70 -13.86
CA LYS A 289 17.07 27.73 -13.65
C LYS A 289 17.41 28.22 -12.24
N PHE A 290 18.11 27.38 -11.47
CA PHE A 290 18.59 27.76 -10.15
C PHE A 290 20.00 28.42 -10.21
N THR A 291 20.13 29.58 -9.59
CA THR A 291 21.37 30.38 -9.53
C THR A 291 21.58 30.97 -8.13
N GLU A 292 22.71 31.65 -7.90
CA GLU A 292 22.98 32.34 -6.62
C GLU A 292 21.98 33.48 -6.34
N GLU A 293 21.38 34.05 -7.38
CA GLU A 293 20.37 35.11 -7.28
C GLU A 293 18.95 34.56 -7.12
N SER A 294 18.75 33.24 -7.21
CA SER A 294 17.44 32.62 -7.05
C SER A 294 16.94 32.79 -5.62
N GLU A 295 15.64 33.03 -5.48
CA GLU A 295 14.98 33.15 -4.19
C GLU A 295 14.73 31.77 -3.57
N ILE A 296 14.88 31.69 -2.25
CA ILE A 296 14.57 30.52 -1.45
C ILE A 296 13.65 30.94 -0.30
N TYR A 297 12.79 30.01 0.09
CA TYR A 297 12.02 30.11 1.32
C TYR A 297 12.82 29.53 2.47
N TYR A 298 13.09 30.35 3.49
CA TYR A 298 13.50 29.89 4.81
C TYR A 298 12.25 29.82 5.69
N ILE A 299 11.79 28.60 5.97
CA ILE A 299 10.51 28.34 6.64
C ILE A 299 10.80 27.90 8.06
N LYS A 300 10.26 28.62 9.05
CA LYS A 300 10.28 28.19 10.46
C LYS A 300 9.18 27.17 10.71
N LEU A 301 9.55 26.10 11.40
CA LEU A 301 8.71 24.94 11.71
C LEU A 301 8.41 24.91 13.21
N LYS A 302 7.22 24.47 13.55
CA LYS A 302 6.83 24.11 14.91
C LYS A 302 6.29 22.69 14.91
N THR A 303 6.81 21.84 15.79
CA THR A 303 6.23 20.51 16.02
C THR A 303 4.85 20.64 16.64
N ILE A 304 3.87 20.00 16.02
CA ILE A 304 2.48 19.96 16.48
C ILE A 304 2.19 18.63 17.15
N GLU A 305 2.70 17.55 16.59
CA GLU A 305 2.45 16.21 17.07
C GLU A 305 3.66 15.32 16.82
N THR A 306 3.90 14.37 17.74
CA THR A 306 4.88 13.31 17.58
C THR A 306 4.16 11.99 17.71
N PHE A 307 4.31 11.13 16.71
CA PHE A 307 3.73 9.79 16.74
C PHE A 307 4.68 8.87 17.51
N THR A 308 4.20 8.22 18.57
CA THR A 308 5.02 7.40 19.46
C THR A 308 5.70 6.23 18.74
N ASN A 309 6.94 5.93 19.16
CA ASN A 309 7.91 4.93 18.67
C ASN A 309 8.91 5.41 17.59
N PHE A 310 9.64 6.50 17.87
CA PHE A 310 10.81 6.90 17.09
C PHE A 310 12.12 7.01 17.90
#